data_AF-A0AAP0K3K8-F1
#
_entry.id   AF-A0AAP0K3K8-F1
#
_cell.length_a   1.000
_cell.length_b   1.000
_cell.length_c   1.000
_cell.angle_alpha   90.00
_cell.angle_beta   90.00
_cell.angle_gamma   90.00
#
_symmetry.space_group_name_H-M   'P 1'
#
loop_
_entity.id
_entity.type
_entity.pdbx_description
1 polymer ?
#
loop_
_entity_poly.entity_id
_entity_poly.type
_entity_poly.pdbx_seq_one_letter_code
_entity_poly.pdbx_strand_id
1 'polypeptide(L)'
;MLGGLCPSDVALVLRHCPERANVLFSNAMISRSVARARALYSVIISEDPSEYAISGLGSTHFATITAGDCEKRTIGAEGGGGSSKCSKCSKCNANEAVTGSSCLQCFRSALYAKFRQAVTSHATILPTDNLLLAFSGGSASRVALQFVHEMQQKAQRNSDASRDKSYPVFGVGVAFVDESAAFPIPSTQMEQAIQDMTSIVSSLASPVKNLHVIPIENICHSKSMDGRNRLKELLHNITDITGKEDFIRQLRLLCLQKAASENGYDKLILGSCASTIAHHVIAATVKGQGYSLPADIQYVDARWEIPVMLPLRDCLGQELSMLCLLDSLKTLDVFNGGSSGVNRLVSSFIALLREENPARECTIVRTAEKLIPFHFNKLLETDDSDDFMTSRWHRKRMNLRPRESIASEFLCAICSSPLNKSDVESLRHELHCRTSMSERCELTCCRSCQFQVLPKEPSSVEQFYSLLPQCIITQMKNHTYGDFDILREQIEDCLLSDSDDDS
;
A
#
# COMPACT_ATOMS: atom_id res chain seq x y z
N MET A 1 -41.56 -14.35 -4.81
CA MET A 1 -42.13 -13.05 -4.38
C MET A 1 -41.49 -12.71 -3.04
N LEU A 2 -40.78 -11.58 -2.98
CA LEU A 2 -40.51 -10.72 -1.81
C LEU A 2 -39.47 -9.70 -2.30
N GLY A 3 -39.93 -8.80 -3.17
CA GLY A 3 -39.27 -7.52 -3.40
C GLY A 3 -39.84 -6.54 -2.38
N GLY A 4 -38.95 -5.78 -1.74
CA GLY A 4 -39.31 -4.73 -0.79
C GLY A 4 -39.01 -5.08 0.66
N LEU A 5 -37.75 -4.90 1.07
CA LEU A 5 -37.39 -4.68 2.47
C LEU A 5 -36.42 -3.50 2.55
N CYS A 6 -36.66 -2.60 3.49
CA CYS A 6 -35.86 -1.41 3.71
C CYS A 6 -34.49 -1.76 4.34
N PRO A 7 -33.44 -0.93 4.16
CA PRO A 7 -32.10 -1.17 4.72
C PRO A 7 -32.08 -1.37 6.24
N SER A 8 -33.05 -0.80 6.96
CA SER A 8 -33.23 -0.94 8.41
C SER A 8 -33.63 -2.36 8.84
N ASP A 9 -34.35 -3.11 7.99
CA ASP A 9 -34.83 -4.46 8.31
C ASP A 9 -33.72 -5.51 8.16
N VAL A 10 -32.75 -5.27 7.27
CA VAL A 10 -31.56 -6.13 7.08
C VAL A 10 -30.63 -6.07 8.31
N ALA A 11 -30.53 -4.90 8.96
CA ALA A 11 -29.76 -4.73 10.18
C ALA A 11 -30.39 -5.43 11.39
N LEU A 12 -31.72 -5.56 11.43
CA LEU A 12 -32.43 -6.25 12.51
C LEU A 12 -32.31 -7.78 12.37
N VAL A 13 -32.35 -8.30 11.14
CA VAL A 13 -32.19 -9.75 10.87
C VAL A 13 -30.77 -10.24 11.21
N LEU A 14 -29.74 -9.42 11.00
CA LEU A 14 -28.35 -9.73 11.37
C LEU A 14 -28.09 -9.66 12.89
N ARG A 15 -28.95 -9.00 13.68
CA ARG A 15 -28.83 -8.95 15.14
C ARG A 15 -29.47 -10.13 15.87
N HIS A 16 -30.36 -10.91 15.26
CA HIS A 16 -31.17 -11.91 15.99
C HIS A 16 -31.04 -13.37 15.53
N CYS A 17 -30.42 -13.67 14.39
CA CYS A 17 -30.17 -15.07 13.97
C CYS A 17 -28.84 -15.24 13.20
N PRO A 18 -27.74 -15.66 13.84
CA PRO A 18 -26.46 -15.90 13.16
C PRO A 18 -26.52 -17.04 12.12
N GLU A 19 -27.48 -17.95 12.21
CA GLU A 19 -27.62 -19.08 11.26
C GLU A 19 -28.21 -18.68 9.90
N ARG A 20 -28.88 -17.53 9.78
CA ARG A 20 -29.48 -17.08 8.51
C ARG A 20 -28.50 -16.37 7.56
N ALA A 21 -27.31 -15.98 8.04
CA ALA A 21 -26.25 -15.47 7.17
C ALA A 21 -25.79 -16.52 6.14
N ASN A 22 -25.89 -17.82 6.48
CA ASN A 22 -25.52 -18.92 5.59
C ASN A 22 -26.39 -19.02 4.31
N VAL A 23 -27.63 -18.51 4.34
CA VAL A 23 -28.55 -18.61 3.19
C VAL A 23 -28.32 -17.47 2.19
N LEU A 24 -27.93 -16.27 2.65
CA LEU A 24 -27.61 -15.13 1.78
C LEU A 24 -26.34 -15.37 0.94
N PHE A 25 -25.36 -16.12 1.47
CA PHE A 25 -24.13 -16.48 0.75
C PHE A 25 -24.26 -17.73 -0.13
N SER A 26 -25.37 -18.48 -0.08
CA SER A 26 -25.53 -19.74 -0.82
C SER A 26 -26.17 -19.59 -2.21
N ASN A 27 -26.81 -18.45 -2.51
CA ASN A 27 -27.55 -18.26 -3.77
C ASN A 27 -26.82 -17.42 -4.85
N ALA A 28 -25.51 -17.17 -4.70
CA ALA A 28 -24.68 -16.65 -5.77
C ALA A 28 -23.64 -17.70 -6.17
N MET A 29 -23.72 -18.22 -7.41
CA MET A 29 -22.73 -19.13 -8.00
C MET A 29 -21.36 -18.44 -8.08
N ILE A 30 -20.54 -18.54 -7.03
CA ILE A 30 -19.10 -18.26 -7.04
C ILE A 30 -18.40 -19.33 -6.17
N SER A 31 -18.26 -20.53 -6.72
CA SER A 31 -17.55 -21.64 -6.08
C SER A 31 -16.03 -21.49 -6.24
N ARG A 32 -15.28 -21.81 -5.17
CA ARG A 32 -13.83 -21.62 -4.89
C ARG A 32 -13.44 -20.36 -4.10
N SER A 33 -13.89 -19.17 -4.46
CA SER A 33 -13.53 -17.93 -3.72
C SER A 33 -14.19 -17.85 -2.33
N VAL A 34 -15.46 -18.27 -2.23
CA VAL A 34 -16.18 -18.34 -0.94
C VAL A 34 -15.57 -19.40 -0.01
N ALA A 35 -15.01 -20.48 -0.56
CA ALA A 35 -14.33 -21.52 0.23
C ALA A 35 -13.00 -21.01 0.83
N ARG A 36 -12.22 -20.23 0.06
CA ARG A 36 -11.00 -19.56 0.57
C ARG A 36 -11.31 -18.48 1.59
N ALA A 37 -12.36 -17.69 1.37
CA ALA A 37 -12.84 -16.71 2.35
C ALA A 37 -13.37 -17.38 3.64
N ARG A 38 -14.09 -18.51 3.53
CA ARG A 38 -14.52 -19.33 4.68
C ARG A 38 -13.34 -19.94 5.43
N ALA A 39 -12.30 -20.40 4.73
CA ALA A 39 -11.08 -20.92 5.35
C ALA A 39 -10.30 -19.81 6.10
N LEU A 40 -10.20 -18.62 5.52
CA LEU A 40 -9.62 -17.46 6.20
C LEU A 40 -10.46 -17.07 7.43
N TYR A 41 -11.79 -17.05 7.29
CA TYR A 41 -12.72 -16.74 8.38
C TYR A 41 -12.64 -17.77 9.52
N SER A 42 -12.51 -19.07 9.22
CA SER A 42 -12.29 -20.09 10.25
C SER A 42 -10.94 -19.95 10.94
N VAL A 43 -9.87 -19.61 10.21
CA VAL A 43 -8.54 -19.38 10.83
C VAL A 43 -8.56 -18.13 11.73
N ILE A 44 -9.24 -17.06 11.32
CA ILE A 44 -9.36 -15.81 12.11
C ILE A 44 -10.17 -16.02 13.40
N ILE A 45 -11.13 -16.95 13.42
CA ILE A 45 -12.00 -17.22 14.59
C ILE A 45 -11.46 -18.35 15.48
N SER A 46 -10.67 -19.29 14.94
CA SER A 46 -10.20 -20.48 15.68
C SER A 46 -8.85 -20.34 16.39
N GLU A 47 -8.14 -19.21 16.28
CA GLU A 47 -6.92 -18.99 17.07
C GLU A 47 -7.27 -18.56 18.51
N ASP A 48 -7.26 -19.53 19.43
CA ASP A 48 -7.31 -19.32 20.88
C ASP A 48 -6.14 -18.43 21.35
N PRO A 49 -6.37 -17.36 22.14
CA PRO A 49 -5.33 -16.40 22.52
C PRO A 49 -4.33 -16.88 23.58
N SER A 50 -4.30 -18.18 23.91
CA SER A 50 -3.54 -18.70 25.06
C SER A 50 -2.13 -19.25 24.74
N GLU A 51 -1.72 -19.34 23.47
CA GLU A 51 -0.47 -20.04 23.11
C GLU A 51 0.72 -19.17 22.65
N TYR A 52 0.65 -17.84 22.80
CA TYR A 52 1.75 -16.94 22.38
C TYR A 52 2.22 -16.00 23.50
N ALA A 53 2.78 -16.60 24.55
CA ALA A 53 3.56 -15.89 25.55
C ALA A 53 5.07 -16.13 25.32
N ILE A 54 5.68 -15.43 24.36
CA ILE A 54 7.13 -15.14 24.39
C ILE A 54 7.39 -13.66 24.02
N SER A 55 7.74 -12.91 25.06
CA SER A 55 8.41 -11.60 25.14
C SER A 55 7.83 -10.39 24.37
N GLY A 56 7.01 -9.60 25.09
CA GLY A 56 7.35 -8.18 25.27
C GLY A 56 6.48 -7.11 24.60
N LEU A 57 5.16 -7.09 24.86
CA LEU A 57 4.29 -5.93 25.15
C LEU A 57 2.84 -6.37 24.97
N GLY A 58 2.13 -6.55 26.09
CA GLY A 58 0.74 -7.00 26.10
C GLY A 58 -0.19 -6.03 25.36
N SER A 59 -1.17 -6.60 24.64
CA SER A 59 -2.30 -5.89 24.06
C SER A 59 -2.94 -4.99 25.12
N THR A 60 -2.88 -3.68 24.91
CA THR A 60 -3.59 -2.71 25.76
C THR A 60 -4.93 -2.42 25.10
N HIS A 61 -6.03 -2.69 25.83
CA HIS A 61 -7.36 -2.23 25.44
C HIS A 61 -7.36 -0.69 25.44
N PHE A 62 -7.57 -0.10 24.26
CA PHE A 62 -7.77 1.33 24.11
C PHE A 62 -9.27 1.62 24.17
N ALA A 63 -9.70 2.39 25.17
CA ALA A 63 -11.00 3.03 25.13
C ALA A 63 -10.99 4.12 24.06
N THR A 64 -12.00 4.13 23.19
CA THR A 64 -12.22 5.14 22.15
C THR A 64 -12.47 6.50 22.81
N ILE A 65 -11.53 7.44 22.70
CA ILE A 65 -11.78 8.85 23.01
C ILE A 65 -12.34 9.49 21.75
N THR A 66 -13.64 9.77 21.73
CA THR A 66 -14.29 10.53 20.66
C THR A 66 -13.98 12.01 20.79
N ALA A 67 -13.75 12.69 19.66
CA ALA A 67 -13.57 14.13 19.57
C ALA A 67 -14.84 14.85 20.07
N GLY A 68 -14.79 15.38 21.30
CA GLY A 68 -15.92 16.07 21.92
C GLY A 68 -15.59 16.70 23.28
N ASP A 69 -14.67 16.13 24.06
CA ASP A 69 -14.45 16.57 25.45
C ASP A 69 -13.11 17.26 25.68
N CYS A 70 -12.83 18.34 24.95
CA CYS A 70 -11.75 19.26 25.31
C CYS A 70 -12.16 20.71 25.14
N GLU A 71 -13.17 21.15 25.90
CA GLU A 71 -13.33 22.58 26.19
C GLU A 71 -13.48 22.80 27.71
N LYS A 72 -12.54 23.60 28.22
CA LYS A 72 -12.57 24.39 29.47
C LYS A 72 -12.75 23.60 30.78
N ARG A 73 -11.63 23.41 31.48
CA ARG A 73 -11.63 23.31 32.95
C ARG A 73 -10.76 24.42 33.55
N THR A 74 -11.39 25.57 33.77
CA THR A 74 -10.89 26.65 34.63
C THR A 74 -11.68 26.62 35.94
N ILE A 75 -10.98 26.30 37.03
CA ILE A 75 -11.16 26.67 38.44
C ILE A 75 -12.59 26.99 38.94
N GLY A 76 -13.11 26.18 39.88
CA GLY A 76 -14.25 26.50 40.73
C GLY A 76 -14.69 25.35 41.68
N ALA A 77 -14.26 25.46 42.94
CA ALA A 77 -14.76 24.90 44.21
C ALA A 77 -15.66 23.63 44.32
N GLU A 78 -15.17 22.72 45.18
CA GLU A 78 -15.84 21.88 46.20
C GLU A 78 -16.71 20.64 45.85
N GLY A 79 -16.20 19.46 46.26
CA GLY A 79 -17.01 18.37 46.85
C GLY A 79 -16.99 17.01 46.14
N GLY A 80 -16.21 16.04 46.66
CA GLY A 80 -16.58 14.60 46.55
C GLY A 80 -15.68 13.63 45.76
N GLY A 81 -14.46 13.39 46.24
CA GLY A 81 -13.75 12.10 46.29
C GLY A 81 -13.89 11.05 45.16
N GLY A 82 -12.95 11.08 44.22
CA GLY A 82 -12.66 9.98 43.29
C GLY A 82 -11.39 10.25 42.47
N SER A 83 -10.22 10.33 43.13
CA SER A 83 -8.95 10.57 42.44
C SER A 83 -8.61 9.41 41.50
N SER A 84 -8.77 9.58 40.19
CA SER A 84 -8.10 8.74 39.21
C SER A 84 -6.59 8.96 39.35
N LYS A 85 -5.92 8.10 40.12
CA LYS A 85 -4.46 8.12 40.22
C LYS A 85 -3.91 7.90 38.81
N CYS A 86 -3.31 8.92 38.21
CA CYS A 86 -2.54 8.75 36.98
C CYS A 86 -1.44 7.73 37.27
N SER A 87 -1.50 6.58 36.59
CA SER A 87 -0.49 5.54 36.73
C SER A 87 0.82 6.05 36.13
N LYS A 88 1.94 5.77 36.80
CA LYS A 88 3.26 6.02 36.23
C LYS A 88 3.47 5.13 35.01
N CYS A 89 4.21 5.63 34.03
CA CYS A 89 4.55 4.88 32.83
C CYS A 89 5.36 3.63 33.19
N SER A 90 4.89 2.47 32.73
CA SER A 90 5.51 1.17 32.98
C SER A 90 6.92 1.02 32.42
N LYS A 91 7.30 1.82 31.41
CA LYS A 91 8.62 1.76 30.76
C LYS A 91 9.66 2.68 31.38
N CYS A 92 9.29 3.92 31.74
CA CYS A 92 10.24 4.89 32.28
C CYS A 92 10.06 5.18 33.77
N ASN A 93 8.96 4.74 34.39
CA ASN A 93 8.57 4.99 35.79
C ASN A 93 8.62 6.46 36.25
N ALA A 94 8.76 7.41 35.33
CA ALA A 94 8.95 8.84 35.61
C ALA A 94 7.75 9.69 35.16
N ASN A 95 7.26 9.47 33.94
CA ASN A 95 6.17 10.26 33.36
C ASN A 95 4.81 9.59 33.56
N GLU A 96 3.74 10.37 33.51
CA GLU A 96 2.36 9.85 33.56
C GLU A 96 2.01 9.05 32.30
N ALA A 97 1.27 7.96 32.47
CA ALA A 97 0.78 7.15 31.36
C ALA A 97 -0.36 7.90 30.64
N VAL A 98 -0.19 8.12 29.34
CA VAL A 98 -1.19 8.77 28.47
C VAL A 98 -1.95 7.72 27.67
N THR A 99 -1.30 6.60 27.36
CA THR A 99 -1.84 5.53 26.53
C THR A 99 -1.75 4.20 27.28
N GLY A 100 -2.82 3.86 28.02
CA GLY A 100 -2.93 2.65 28.83
C GLY A 100 -1.86 2.56 29.94
N SER A 101 -0.65 2.12 29.57
CA SER A 101 0.49 1.91 30.47
C SER A 101 1.76 2.70 30.12
N SER A 102 1.79 3.44 29.00
CA SER A 102 2.98 4.18 28.57
C SER A 102 2.76 5.69 28.48
N CYS A 103 3.80 6.48 28.79
CA CYS A 103 3.81 7.91 28.54
C CYS A 103 4.03 8.21 27.06
N LEU A 104 3.70 9.44 26.63
CA LEU A 104 3.88 9.90 25.25
C LEU A 104 5.27 9.59 24.69
N GLN A 105 6.34 9.94 25.43
CA GLN A 105 7.70 9.74 24.95
C GLN A 105 8.04 8.27 24.71
N CYS A 106 7.60 7.38 25.61
CA CYS A 106 7.80 5.94 25.48
C CYS A 106 6.96 5.32 24.37
N PHE A 107 5.74 5.82 24.17
CA PHE A 107 4.87 5.41 23.07
C PHE A 107 5.46 5.79 21.71
N ARG A 108 5.82 7.06 21.54
CA ARG A 108 6.49 7.59 20.35
C ARG A 108 7.80 6.86 20.04
N SER A 109 8.62 6.62 21.07
CA SER A 109 9.88 5.88 20.91
C SER A 109 9.63 4.43 20.45
N ALA A 110 8.56 3.79 20.93
CA ALA A 110 8.20 2.44 20.49
C ALA A 110 7.76 2.41 19.02
N LEU A 111 6.95 3.37 18.57
CA LEU A 111 6.55 3.48 17.16
C LEU A 111 7.74 3.81 16.25
N TYR A 112 8.58 4.75 16.65
CA TYR A 112 9.79 5.09 15.91
C TYR A 112 10.79 3.90 15.86
N ALA A 113 10.84 3.07 16.90
CA ALA A 113 11.64 1.85 16.91
C ALA A 113 11.12 0.82 15.89
N LYS A 114 9.81 0.61 15.78
CA LYS A 114 9.21 -0.24 14.72
C LYS A 114 9.60 0.25 13.32
N PHE A 115 9.44 1.55 13.07
CA PHE A 115 9.84 2.19 11.82
C PHE A 115 11.33 1.96 11.51
N ARG A 116 12.21 2.24 12.49
CA ARG A 116 13.66 2.02 12.32
C ARG A 116 14.01 0.56 12.08
N GLN A 117 13.35 -0.36 12.78
CA GLN A 117 13.58 -1.79 12.60
C GLN A 117 13.23 -2.20 11.17
N ALA A 118 12.08 -1.76 10.64
CA ALA A 118 11.69 -1.98 9.25
C ALA A 118 12.75 -1.45 8.27
N VAL A 119 13.23 -0.22 8.49
CA VAL A 119 14.27 0.41 7.67
C VAL A 119 15.56 -0.42 7.66
N THR A 120 16.04 -0.84 8.82
CA THR A 120 17.31 -1.60 8.93
C THR A 120 17.20 -3.06 8.45
N SER A 121 16.08 -3.72 8.74
CA SER A 121 15.87 -5.13 8.38
C SER A 121 15.65 -5.35 6.90
N HIS A 122 15.09 -4.36 6.20
CA HIS A 122 14.74 -4.47 4.79
C HIS A 122 15.50 -3.50 3.88
N ALA A 123 16.47 -2.76 4.44
CA ALA A 123 17.28 -1.77 3.70
C ALA A 123 16.41 -0.77 2.91
N THR A 124 15.26 -0.39 3.47
CA THR A 124 14.29 0.46 2.76
C THR A 124 14.82 1.89 2.56
N ILE A 125 15.72 2.34 3.43
CA ILE A 125 16.39 3.64 3.34
C ILE A 125 17.88 3.45 3.64
N LEU A 126 18.72 3.86 2.72
CA LEU A 126 20.17 3.89 2.76
C LEU A 126 20.66 5.34 2.74
N PRO A 127 21.86 5.62 3.27
CA PRO A 127 22.43 6.97 3.31
C PRO A 127 22.62 7.66 1.95
N THR A 128 22.74 6.92 0.85
CA THR A 128 22.98 7.42 -0.50
C THR A 128 21.70 7.60 -1.33
N ASP A 129 20.55 7.24 -0.79
CA ASP A 129 19.29 7.21 -1.55
C ASP A 129 18.73 8.63 -1.78
N ASN A 130 17.88 8.75 -2.81
CA ASN A 130 16.99 9.88 -3.04
C ASN A 130 15.53 9.44 -2.97
N LEU A 131 14.89 9.71 -1.83
CA LEU A 131 13.56 9.20 -1.52
C LEU A 131 12.45 10.15 -1.99
N LEU A 132 11.42 9.63 -2.64
CA LEU A 132 10.14 10.32 -2.80
C LEU A 132 9.13 9.78 -1.78
N LEU A 133 8.61 10.63 -0.90
CA LEU A 133 7.56 10.25 0.05
C LEU A 133 6.18 10.64 -0.46
N ALA A 134 5.28 9.66 -0.60
CA ALA A 134 3.89 9.91 -0.94
C ALA A 134 3.13 10.44 0.29
N PHE A 135 2.69 11.69 0.21
CA PHE A 135 1.97 12.38 1.28
C PHE A 135 0.52 12.59 0.88
N SER A 136 -0.40 12.00 1.63
CA SER A 136 -1.86 12.10 1.38
C SER A 136 -2.58 13.04 2.34
N GLY A 137 -1.89 13.55 3.37
CA GLY A 137 -2.49 14.33 4.46
C GLY A 137 -2.99 13.50 5.64
N GLY A 138 -3.29 12.21 5.44
CA GLY A 138 -3.75 11.33 6.52
C GLY A 138 -2.66 11.01 7.57
N SER A 139 -3.07 10.46 8.72
CA SER A 139 -2.19 10.20 9.86
C SER A 139 -0.95 9.37 9.51
N ALA A 140 -1.12 8.30 8.73
CA ALA A 140 -0.01 7.40 8.42
C ALA A 140 1.05 8.06 7.52
N SER A 141 0.63 8.82 6.49
CA SER A 141 1.57 9.56 5.65
C SER A 141 2.20 10.76 6.38
N ARG A 142 1.46 11.39 7.32
CA ARG A 142 2.00 12.44 8.20
C ARG A 142 3.05 11.94 9.17
N VAL A 143 2.87 10.77 9.77
CA VAL A 143 3.86 10.12 10.63
C VAL A 143 5.05 9.62 9.81
N ALA A 144 4.83 9.06 8.62
CA ALA A 144 5.91 8.67 7.72
C ALA A 144 6.83 9.86 7.41
N LEU A 145 6.24 11.00 7.04
CA LEU A 145 6.97 12.25 6.80
C LEU A 145 7.77 12.69 8.03
N GLN A 146 7.14 12.62 9.22
CA GLN A 146 7.77 12.99 10.48
C GLN A 146 8.98 12.10 10.83
N PHE A 147 8.82 10.78 10.73
CA PHE A 147 9.87 9.82 11.06
C PHE A 147 11.01 9.82 10.05
N VAL A 148 10.71 9.93 8.75
CA VAL A 148 11.74 10.10 7.71
C VAL A 148 12.51 11.40 7.94
N HIS A 149 11.83 12.50 8.27
CA HIS A 149 12.48 13.76 8.59
C HIS A 149 13.40 13.66 9.81
N GLU A 150 12.97 13.02 10.89
CA GLU A 150 13.80 12.83 12.09
C GLU A 150 15.03 11.95 11.84
N MET A 151 14.88 10.93 11.01
CA MET A 151 16.00 10.10 10.59
C MET A 151 16.98 10.92 9.74
N GLN A 152 16.47 11.74 8.82
CA GLN A 152 17.28 12.64 7.99
C GLN A 152 18.02 13.69 8.84
N GLN A 153 17.36 14.29 9.84
CA GLN A 153 18.01 15.23 10.75
C GLN A 153 19.16 14.58 11.53
N LYS A 154 18.98 13.34 11.98
CA LYS A 154 20.05 12.60 12.66
C LYS A 154 21.21 12.29 11.72
N ALA A 155 20.93 11.90 10.48
CA ALA A 155 21.95 11.70 9.46
C ALA A 155 22.72 13.00 9.16
N GLN A 156 22.01 14.13 9.05
CA GLN A 156 22.61 15.44 8.84
C GLN A 156 23.53 15.84 9.99
N ARG A 157 23.08 15.72 11.24
CA ARG A 157 23.90 16.03 12.43
C ARG A 157 25.17 15.17 12.47
N ASN A 158 25.08 13.91 12.07
CA ASN A 158 26.24 13.01 12.01
C ASN A 158 27.20 13.39 10.88
N SER A 159 26.67 13.83 9.74
CA SER A 159 27.46 14.34 8.62
C SER A 159 28.20 15.63 8.99
N ASP A 160 27.50 16.58 9.62
CA ASP A 160 28.06 17.86 10.07
C ASP A 160 29.12 17.70 11.17
N ALA A 161 28.98 16.67 12.01
CA ALA A 161 29.96 16.33 13.04
C ALA A 161 31.23 15.67 12.48
N SER A 162 31.16 15.08 11.28
CA SER A 162 32.32 14.48 10.61
C SER A 162 33.15 15.54 9.90
N ARG A 163 34.45 15.60 10.20
CA ARG A 163 35.37 16.57 9.59
C ARG A 163 35.54 16.36 8.08
N ASP A 164 35.34 15.13 7.60
CA ASP A 164 35.56 14.72 6.21
C ASP A 164 34.25 14.61 5.40
N LYS A 165 33.08 14.97 5.98
CA LYS A 165 31.75 14.76 5.37
C LYS A 165 31.52 13.34 4.84
N SER A 166 32.17 12.37 5.46
CA SER A 166 32.19 10.97 5.04
C SER A 166 30.85 10.24 5.18
N TYR A 167 29.88 10.84 5.88
CA TYR A 167 28.55 10.28 6.03
C TYR A 167 27.57 10.98 5.07
N PRO A 168 27.17 10.32 3.96
CA PRO A 168 26.16 10.87 3.06
C PRO A 168 24.82 10.97 3.77
N VAL A 169 24.03 11.96 3.34
CA VAL A 169 22.68 12.20 3.83
C VAL A 169 21.74 11.99 2.66
N PHE A 170 20.78 11.09 2.84
CA PHE A 170 19.81 10.77 1.80
C PHE A 170 18.90 11.97 1.49
N GLY A 171 18.56 12.10 0.21
CA GLY A 171 17.62 13.09 -0.30
C GLY A 171 16.17 12.74 0.06
N VAL A 172 15.33 13.75 0.27
CA VAL A 172 13.89 13.55 0.54
C VAL A 172 13.06 14.57 -0.23
N GLY A 173 12.21 14.07 -1.12
CA GLY A 173 11.10 14.76 -1.73
C GLY A 173 9.77 14.34 -1.13
N VAL A 174 8.75 15.17 -1.31
CA VAL A 174 7.37 14.86 -0.92
C VAL A 174 6.49 15.00 -2.15
N ALA A 175 5.61 14.04 -2.41
CA ALA A 175 4.65 14.10 -3.50
C ALA A 175 3.20 13.98 -2.98
N PHE A 176 2.33 14.86 -3.45
CA PHE A 176 0.89 14.78 -3.29
C PHE A 176 0.23 14.65 -4.66
N VAL A 177 -0.65 13.66 -4.81
CA VAL A 177 -1.42 13.46 -6.05
C VAL A 177 -2.78 14.13 -5.88
N ASP A 178 -3.07 15.12 -6.71
CA ASP A 178 -4.37 15.77 -6.78
C ASP A 178 -5.33 14.91 -7.60
N GLU A 179 -6.32 14.33 -6.94
CA GLU A 179 -7.34 13.47 -7.55
C GLU A 179 -8.66 14.20 -7.84
N SER A 180 -8.69 15.53 -7.76
CA SER A 180 -9.88 16.35 -7.98
C SER A 180 -10.55 16.11 -9.35
N ALA A 181 -9.78 15.70 -10.35
CA ALA A 181 -10.30 15.34 -11.67
C ALA A 181 -11.11 14.03 -11.66
N ALA A 182 -10.79 13.09 -10.77
CA ALA A 182 -11.49 11.81 -10.60
C ALA A 182 -12.61 11.92 -9.55
N PHE A 183 -12.36 12.66 -8.46
CA PHE A 183 -13.31 12.93 -7.38
C PHE A 183 -13.52 14.44 -7.24
N PRO A 184 -14.60 15.00 -7.82
CA PRO A 184 -14.85 16.43 -7.76
C PRO A 184 -14.98 16.91 -6.31
N ILE A 185 -14.05 17.77 -5.89
CA ILE A 185 -14.05 18.47 -4.61
C ILE A 185 -14.09 19.98 -4.91
N PRO A 186 -14.73 20.83 -4.08
CA PRO A 186 -14.70 22.28 -4.29
C PRO A 186 -13.26 22.80 -4.37
N SER A 187 -12.95 23.62 -5.38
CA SER A 187 -11.59 24.11 -5.63
C SER A 187 -10.98 24.82 -4.42
N THR A 188 -11.78 25.56 -3.66
CA THR A 188 -11.35 26.25 -2.44
C THR A 188 -10.86 25.30 -1.35
N GLN A 189 -11.51 24.14 -1.19
CA GLN A 189 -11.07 23.12 -0.22
C GLN A 189 -9.75 22.47 -0.67
N MET A 190 -9.60 22.24 -1.97
CA MET A 190 -8.36 21.68 -2.52
C MET A 190 -7.19 22.67 -2.42
N GLU A 191 -7.41 23.93 -2.76
CA GLU A 191 -6.41 25.00 -2.62
C GLU A 191 -5.97 25.15 -1.16
N GLN A 192 -6.92 25.15 -0.21
CA GLN A 192 -6.60 25.18 1.22
C GLN A 192 -5.81 23.93 1.65
N ALA A 193 -6.18 22.74 1.17
CA ALA A 193 -5.46 21.51 1.47
C ALA A 193 -4.02 21.55 0.96
N ILE A 194 -3.80 22.00 -0.29
CA ILE A 194 -2.46 22.15 -0.88
C ILE A 194 -1.64 23.18 -0.10
N GLN A 195 -2.24 24.31 0.29
CA GLN A 195 -1.58 25.33 1.11
C GLN A 195 -1.20 24.77 2.48
N ASP A 196 -2.09 24.00 3.12
CA ASP A 196 -1.83 23.35 4.39
C ASP A 196 -0.71 22.31 4.28
N MET A 197 -0.69 21.49 3.23
CA MET A 197 0.39 20.54 2.97
C MET A 197 1.73 21.25 2.74
N THR A 198 1.71 22.34 1.97
CA THR A 198 2.89 23.17 1.72
C THR A 198 3.41 23.75 3.03
N SER A 199 2.53 24.25 3.90
CA SER A 199 2.89 24.75 5.22
C SER A 199 3.47 23.64 6.10
N ILE A 200 2.89 22.43 6.09
CA ILE A 200 3.40 21.29 6.86
C ILE A 200 4.82 20.94 6.41
N VAL A 201 5.06 20.78 5.09
CA VAL A 201 6.38 20.42 4.55
C VAL A 201 7.40 21.52 4.80
N SER A 202 7.03 22.79 4.62
CA SER A 202 7.91 23.95 4.85
C SER A 202 8.23 24.19 6.32
N SER A 203 7.38 23.72 7.25
CA SER A 203 7.62 23.82 8.69
C SER A 203 8.69 22.84 9.20
N LEU A 204 9.03 21.81 8.41
CA LEU A 204 10.07 20.87 8.76
C LEU A 204 11.44 21.55 8.61
N ALA A 205 12.35 21.25 9.54
CA ALA A 205 13.69 21.84 9.52
C ALA A 205 14.52 21.36 8.31
N SER A 206 15.66 22.01 8.10
CA SER A 206 16.66 21.62 7.09
C SER A 206 17.03 20.12 7.20
N PRO A 207 17.22 19.39 6.08
CA PRO A 207 17.17 19.84 4.68
C PRO A 207 15.77 20.18 4.16
N VAL A 208 15.69 21.22 3.32
CA VAL A 208 14.45 21.63 2.64
C VAL A 208 13.96 20.49 1.75
N LYS A 209 12.66 20.19 1.81
CA LYS A 209 12.02 19.14 1.03
C LYS A 209 11.19 19.78 -0.06
N ASN A 210 11.37 19.33 -1.29
CA ASN A 210 10.56 19.78 -2.41
C ASN A 210 9.19 19.08 -2.35
N LEU A 211 8.11 19.86 -2.34
CA LEU A 211 6.74 19.35 -2.46
C LEU A 211 6.32 19.37 -3.92
N HIS A 212 6.02 18.19 -4.45
CA HIS A 212 5.52 17.95 -5.80
C HIS A 212 4.01 17.76 -5.74
N VAL A 213 3.24 18.68 -6.32
CA VAL A 213 1.78 18.54 -6.48
C VAL A 213 1.49 18.06 -7.89
N ILE A 214 0.92 16.86 -8.01
CA ILE A 214 0.79 16.14 -9.27
C ILE A 214 -0.70 15.91 -9.56
N PRO A 215 -1.30 16.62 -10.51
CA PRO A 215 -2.65 16.30 -11.01
C PRO A 215 -2.69 14.87 -11.57
N ILE A 216 -3.67 14.06 -11.14
CA ILE A 216 -3.83 12.67 -11.59
C ILE A 216 -4.02 12.57 -13.11
N GLU A 217 -4.64 13.58 -13.73
CA GLU A 217 -4.83 13.65 -15.18
C GLU A 217 -3.53 13.76 -15.99
N ASN A 218 -2.40 14.11 -15.36
CA ASN A 218 -1.11 14.22 -16.05
C ASN A 218 -0.62 12.89 -16.63
N ILE A 219 -1.07 11.76 -16.08
CA ILE A 219 -0.75 10.42 -16.61
C ILE A 219 -1.51 10.14 -17.92
N CYS A 220 -2.64 10.81 -18.13
CA CYS A 220 -3.48 10.70 -19.32
C CYS A 220 -3.14 11.73 -20.40
N HIS A 221 -2.21 12.66 -20.15
CA HIS A 221 -1.92 13.73 -21.11
C HIS A 221 -1.42 13.17 -22.45
N SER A 222 -2.05 13.57 -23.55
CA SER A 222 -1.59 13.33 -24.92
C SER A 222 -1.61 14.65 -25.70
N LYS A 223 -0.82 14.72 -26.77
CA LYS A 223 -0.71 15.93 -27.62
C LYS A 223 -2.04 16.39 -28.24
N SER A 224 -3.11 15.58 -28.19
CA SER A 224 -4.37 15.82 -28.93
C SER A 224 -5.61 16.06 -28.06
N MET A 225 -5.58 15.75 -26.76
CA MET A 225 -6.75 15.82 -25.87
C MET A 225 -6.39 16.39 -24.50
N ASP A 226 -7.28 17.19 -23.93
CA ASP A 226 -7.18 17.62 -22.52
C ASP A 226 -7.17 16.39 -21.60
N GLY A 227 -6.12 16.26 -20.78
CA GLY A 227 -5.87 15.09 -19.95
C GLY A 227 -7.01 14.84 -18.96
N ARG A 228 -7.66 15.90 -18.48
CA ARG A 228 -8.79 15.82 -17.55
C ARG A 228 -10.03 15.21 -18.21
N ASN A 229 -10.39 15.65 -19.42
CA ASN A 229 -11.51 15.07 -20.16
C ASN A 229 -11.25 13.61 -20.51
N ARG A 230 -10.03 13.28 -20.94
CA ARG A 230 -9.63 11.90 -21.23
C ARG A 230 -9.73 11.00 -20.00
N LEU A 231 -9.28 11.46 -18.83
CA LEU A 231 -9.42 10.71 -17.59
C LEU A 231 -10.89 10.49 -17.23
N LYS A 232 -11.75 11.51 -17.36
CA LYS A 232 -13.19 11.38 -17.09
C LYS A 232 -13.84 10.34 -18.00
N GLU A 233 -13.52 10.37 -19.29
CA GLU A 233 -14.03 9.40 -20.26
C GLU A 233 -13.53 7.99 -19.94
N LEU A 234 -12.24 7.84 -19.59
CA LEU A 234 -11.65 6.57 -19.18
C LEU A 234 -12.37 5.98 -17.95
N LEU A 235 -12.60 6.79 -16.91
CA LEU A 235 -13.30 6.38 -15.70
C LEU A 235 -14.80 6.15 -15.92
N HIS A 236 -15.41 6.80 -16.92
CA HIS A 236 -16.81 6.58 -17.29
C HIS A 236 -17.02 5.20 -17.93
N ASN A 237 -16.05 4.74 -18.73
CA ASN A 237 -16.09 3.43 -19.41
C ASN A 237 -15.98 2.24 -18.45
N ILE A 238 -15.43 2.43 -17.26
CA ILE A 238 -15.45 1.41 -16.20
C ILE A 238 -16.87 1.40 -15.62
N THR A 239 -17.50 0.23 -15.52
CA THR A 239 -18.90 0.16 -15.00
C THR A 239 -18.94 -0.21 -13.52
N ASP A 240 -18.01 -1.06 -13.07
CA ASP A 240 -17.95 -1.50 -11.67
C ASP A 240 -17.31 -0.43 -10.79
N ILE A 241 -17.96 -0.13 -9.66
CA ILE A 241 -17.53 0.94 -8.76
C ILE A 241 -16.24 0.54 -8.02
N THR A 242 -16.11 -0.74 -7.66
CA THR A 242 -14.88 -1.25 -7.02
C THR A 242 -13.72 -1.18 -8.00
N GLY A 243 -13.97 -1.53 -9.27
CA GLY A 243 -13.01 -1.42 -10.36
C GLY A 243 -12.53 0.01 -10.59
N LYS A 244 -13.43 1.01 -10.52
CA LYS A 244 -13.04 2.43 -10.61
C LYS A 244 -12.09 2.83 -9.49
N GLU A 245 -12.40 2.49 -8.25
CA GLU A 245 -11.57 2.82 -7.09
C GLU A 245 -10.19 2.16 -7.17
N ASP A 246 -10.16 0.88 -7.53
CA ASP A 246 -8.92 0.12 -7.69
C ASP A 246 -8.09 0.70 -8.85
N PHE A 247 -8.73 1.08 -9.95
CA PHE A 247 -8.04 1.69 -11.08
C PHE A 247 -7.48 3.07 -10.74
N ILE A 248 -8.22 3.92 -10.02
CA ILE A 248 -7.72 5.22 -9.55
C ILE A 248 -6.50 5.04 -8.63
N ARG A 249 -6.54 4.05 -7.73
CA ARG A 249 -5.38 3.70 -6.89
C ARG A 249 -4.16 3.30 -7.74
N GLN A 250 -4.36 2.58 -8.84
CA GLN A 250 -3.27 2.25 -9.77
C GLN A 250 -2.74 3.50 -10.50
N LEU A 251 -3.63 4.37 -11.00
CA LEU A 251 -3.24 5.63 -11.62
C LEU A 251 -2.44 6.53 -10.66
N ARG A 252 -2.81 6.59 -9.38
CA ARG A 252 -2.06 7.29 -8.33
C ARG A 252 -0.62 6.75 -8.23
N LEU A 253 -0.46 5.44 -8.16
CA LEU A 253 0.88 4.83 -8.09
C LEU A 253 1.69 5.12 -9.35
N LEU A 254 1.09 5.05 -10.54
CA LEU A 254 1.74 5.42 -11.79
C LEU A 254 2.16 6.89 -11.84
N CYS A 255 1.35 7.81 -11.31
CA CYS A 255 1.71 9.22 -11.19
C CYS A 255 2.93 9.42 -10.27
N LEU A 256 2.96 8.72 -9.13
CA LEU A 256 4.07 8.76 -8.20
C LEU A 256 5.36 8.18 -8.81
N GLN A 257 5.26 7.06 -9.55
CA GLN A 257 6.37 6.45 -10.27
C GLN A 257 6.96 7.40 -11.31
N LYS A 258 6.10 8.01 -12.14
CA LYS A 258 6.51 8.99 -13.15
C LYS A 258 7.21 10.19 -12.50
N ALA A 259 6.63 10.76 -11.45
CA ALA A 259 7.22 11.88 -10.75
C ALA A 259 8.53 11.52 -10.05
N ALA A 260 8.67 10.30 -9.54
CA ALA A 260 9.93 9.80 -8.98
C ALA A 260 11.05 9.77 -10.02
N SER A 261 10.79 9.11 -11.16
CA SER A 261 11.74 8.98 -12.27
C SER A 261 12.13 10.35 -12.86
N GLU A 262 11.15 11.24 -13.12
CA GLU A 262 11.40 12.57 -13.70
C GLU A 262 12.21 13.51 -12.78
N ASN A 263 12.14 13.31 -11.47
CA ASN A 263 12.84 14.15 -10.49
C ASN A 263 14.09 13.47 -9.88
N GLY A 264 14.51 12.32 -10.40
CA GLY A 264 15.74 11.62 -9.97
C GLY A 264 15.65 10.97 -8.58
N TYR A 265 14.45 10.56 -8.16
CA TYR A 265 14.27 9.77 -6.94
C TYR A 265 14.40 8.27 -7.24
N ASP A 266 15.08 7.53 -6.38
CA ASP A 266 15.40 6.11 -6.55
C ASP A 266 14.55 5.16 -5.69
N LYS A 267 13.78 5.68 -4.73
CA LYS A 267 12.85 4.90 -3.90
C LYS A 267 11.57 5.67 -3.60
N LEU A 268 10.44 4.97 -3.66
CA LEU A 268 9.13 5.52 -3.32
C LEU A 268 8.68 5.03 -1.94
N ILE A 269 8.54 5.94 -0.97
CA ILE A 269 8.06 5.62 0.38
C ILE A 269 6.54 5.86 0.44
N LEU A 270 5.78 4.82 0.82
CA LEU A 270 4.35 4.93 1.07
C LEU A 270 4.04 4.87 2.57
N GLY A 271 3.04 5.64 2.99
CA GLY A 271 2.50 5.62 4.37
C GLY A 271 1.56 4.43 4.65
N SER A 272 1.69 3.29 3.97
CA SER A 272 0.84 2.11 4.22
C SER A 272 1.17 1.51 5.59
N CYS A 273 0.17 1.42 6.43
CA CYS A 273 0.28 0.89 7.80
C CYS A 273 -0.40 -0.49 7.93
N ALA A 274 -0.26 -1.16 9.07
CA ALA A 274 -0.83 -2.49 9.31
C ALA A 274 -2.33 -2.51 9.05
N SER A 275 -3.05 -1.47 9.50
CA SER A 275 -4.50 -1.34 9.25
C SER A 275 -4.79 -1.24 7.75
N THR A 276 -4.05 -0.42 6.98
CA THR A 276 -4.22 -0.31 5.52
C THR A 276 -3.93 -1.64 4.82
N ILE A 277 -2.91 -2.37 5.27
CA ILE A 277 -2.54 -3.68 4.72
C ILE A 277 -3.62 -4.72 5.05
N ALA A 278 -4.19 -4.71 6.26
CA ALA A 278 -5.30 -5.59 6.62
C ALA A 278 -6.52 -5.36 5.70
N HIS A 279 -6.83 -4.10 5.39
CA HIS A 279 -7.87 -3.76 4.42
C HIS A 279 -7.56 -4.32 3.04
N HIS A 280 -6.33 -4.13 2.55
CA HIS A 280 -5.91 -4.67 1.26
C HIS A 280 -5.95 -6.20 1.23
N VAL A 281 -5.50 -6.89 2.28
CA VAL A 281 -5.53 -8.35 2.38
C VAL A 281 -6.94 -8.90 2.20
N ILE A 282 -7.92 -8.37 2.96
CA ILE A 282 -9.29 -8.85 2.85
C ILE A 282 -9.89 -8.47 1.49
N ALA A 283 -9.69 -7.23 1.04
CA ALA A 283 -10.20 -6.75 -0.25
C ALA A 283 -9.65 -7.56 -1.44
N ALA A 284 -8.35 -7.78 -1.50
CA ALA A 284 -7.71 -8.60 -2.52
C ALA A 284 -8.21 -10.04 -2.48
N THR A 285 -8.37 -10.61 -1.28
CA THR A 285 -8.88 -11.99 -1.11
C THR A 285 -10.29 -12.15 -1.68
N VAL A 286 -11.21 -11.24 -1.34
CA VAL A 286 -12.59 -11.32 -1.84
C VAL A 286 -12.71 -11.03 -3.34
N LYS A 287 -11.76 -10.25 -3.89
CA LYS A 287 -11.64 -9.98 -5.35
C LYS A 287 -10.94 -11.11 -6.11
N GLY A 288 -10.53 -12.18 -5.44
CA GLY A 288 -9.86 -13.33 -6.07
C GLY A 288 -8.37 -13.11 -6.38
N GLN A 289 -7.74 -12.09 -5.82
CA GLN A 289 -6.33 -11.74 -6.01
C GLN A 289 -5.38 -12.51 -5.07
N GLY A 290 -5.76 -13.72 -4.64
CA GLY A 290 -4.98 -14.47 -3.64
C GLY A 290 -3.58 -14.88 -4.10
N TYR A 291 -3.39 -15.08 -5.41
CA TYR A 291 -2.06 -15.38 -5.98
C TYR A 291 -1.14 -14.15 -5.93
N SER A 292 -1.64 -12.97 -6.30
CA SER A 292 -0.86 -11.73 -6.35
C SER A 292 -0.73 -11.01 -5.02
N LEU A 293 -1.58 -11.33 -4.04
CA LEU A 293 -1.58 -10.70 -2.72
C LEU A 293 -0.18 -10.61 -2.06
N PRO A 294 0.67 -11.66 -2.08
CA PRO A 294 1.98 -11.60 -1.44
C PRO A 294 2.87 -10.51 -2.02
N ALA A 295 2.65 -10.07 -3.25
CA ALA A 295 3.43 -9.02 -3.90
C ALA A 295 3.24 -7.65 -3.26
N ASP A 296 2.03 -7.37 -2.75
CA ASP A 296 1.62 -6.04 -2.30
C ASP A 296 1.78 -5.79 -0.80
N ILE A 297 2.03 -6.85 -0.02
CA ILE A 297 2.04 -6.80 1.46
C ILE A 297 3.45 -6.79 2.07
N GLN A 298 4.49 -6.86 1.24
CA GLN A 298 5.88 -6.91 1.70
C GLN A 298 6.43 -5.51 1.97
N TYR A 299 7.56 -5.46 2.69
CA TYR A 299 8.26 -4.19 2.96
C TYR A 299 8.81 -3.52 1.71
N VAL A 300 9.11 -4.32 0.69
CA VAL A 300 9.73 -3.91 -0.57
C VAL A 300 8.91 -4.48 -1.71
N ASP A 301 8.68 -3.66 -2.73
CA ASP A 301 8.11 -4.07 -4.01
C ASP A 301 8.92 -3.45 -5.15
N ALA A 302 9.81 -4.27 -5.73
CA ALA A 302 10.69 -3.89 -6.83
C ALA A 302 10.16 -4.34 -8.20
N ARG A 303 8.84 -4.57 -8.36
CA ARG A 303 8.22 -4.73 -9.69
C ARG A 303 8.23 -3.46 -10.51
N TRP A 304 8.24 -2.33 -9.81
CA TRP A 304 8.20 -1.01 -10.40
C TRP A 304 9.62 -0.53 -10.71
N GLU A 305 9.73 0.37 -11.70
CA GLU A 305 11.00 1.02 -12.05
C GLU A 305 11.65 1.67 -10.82
N ILE A 306 10.86 2.42 -10.04
CA ILE A 306 11.26 2.93 -8.74
C ILE A 306 10.67 2.03 -7.65
N PRO A 307 11.48 1.27 -6.90
CA PRO A 307 10.97 0.31 -5.93
C PRO A 307 10.20 1.01 -4.79
N VAL A 308 9.11 0.36 -4.38
CA VAL A 308 8.18 0.88 -3.37
C VAL A 308 8.52 0.30 -2.00
N MET A 309 8.53 1.15 -0.98
CA MET A 309 8.90 0.80 0.39
C MET A 309 7.78 1.12 1.40
N LEU A 310 7.52 0.20 2.32
CA LEU A 310 6.47 0.31 3.35
C LEU A 310 7.03 0.31 4.79
N PRO A 311 7.72 1.37 5.22
CA PRO A 311 8.40 1.38 6.53
C PRO A 311 7.45 1.46 7.74
N LEU A 312 6.16 1.77 7.53
CA LEU A 312 5.13 1.80 8.57
C LEU A 312 4.25 0.54 8.60
N ARG A 313 4.56 -0.48 7.80
CA ARG A 313 3.77 -1.70 7.66
C ARG A 313 3.37 -2.32 9.00
N ASP A 314 4.25 -2.31 10.01
CA ASP A 314 4.01 -2.94 11.32
C ASP A 314 3.41 -1.99 12.38
N CYS A 315 3.04 -0.78 11.98
CA CYS A 315 2.39 0.21 12.86
C CYS A 315 0.88 0.19 12.64
N LEU A 316 0.08 0.20 13.71
CA LEU A 316 -1.38 0.26 13.59
C LEU A 316 -1.83 1.67 13.26
N GLY A 317 -2.84 1.82 12.41
CA GLY A 317 -3.37 3.12 12.00
C GLY A 317 -3.89 3.94 13.18
N GLN A 318 -4.51 3.29 14.18
CA GLN A 318 -4.98 3.95 15.40
C GLN A 318 -3.82 4.50 16.24
N GLU A 319 -2.71 3.76 16.35
CA GLU A 319 -1.50 4.22 17.03
C GLU A 319 -0.90 5.45 16.32
N LEU A 320 -0.88 5.43 14.98
CA LEU A 320 -0.37 6.55 14.17
C LEU A 320 -1.25 7.81 14.29
N SER A 321 -2.58 7.64 14.28
CA SER A 321 -3.52 8.75 14.51
C SER A 321 -3.39 9.33 15.92
N MET A 322 -3.23 8.46 16.92
CA MET A 322 -2.99 8.88 18.30
C MET A 322 -1.68 9.65 18.43
N LEU A 323 -0.61 9.20 17.77
CA LEU A 323 0.65 9.94 17.75
C LEU A 323 0.47 11.34 17.14
N CYS A 324 -0.27 11.45 16.04
CA CYS A 324 -0.55 12.76 15.44
C CYS A 324 -1.27 13.70 16.43
N LEU A 325 -2.26 13.19 17.16
CA LEU A 325 -2.98 13.97 18.17
C LEU A 325 -2.06 14.41 19.31
N LEU A 326 -1.24 13.49 19.84
CA LEU A 326 -0.39 13.77 20.99
C LEU A 326 0.79 14.69 20.67
N ASP A 327 1.35 14.58 19.46
CA ASP A 327 2.43 15.45 18.98
C ASP A 327 1.90 16.71 18.26
N SER A 328 0.58 16.95 18.27
CA SER A 328 -0.06 18.09 17.59
C SER A 328 0.29 18.18 16.10
N LEU A 329 0.46 17.03 15.43
CA LEU A 329 0.72 16.96 14.00
C LEU A 329 -0.60 17.18 13.25
N LYS A 330 -0.68 18.29 12.51
CA LYS A 330 -1.83 18.58 11.62
C LYS A 330 -1.98 17.45 10.59
N THR A 331 -3.16 16.85 10.55
CA THR A 331 -3.61 15.89 9.52
C THR A 331 -4.71 16.55 8.68
N LEU A 332 -4.86 16.05 7.46
CA LEU A 332 -5.84 16.53 6.49
C LEU A 332 -6.66 15.35 5.99
N ASP A 333 -7.94 15.60 5.76
CA ASP A 333 -8.86 14.62 5.20
C ASP A 333 -9.36 15.13 3.84
N VAL A 334 -8.48 15.04 2.83
CA VAL A 334 -8.69 15.68 1.53
C VAL A 334 -9.62 14.87 0.63
N PHE A 335 -9.43 13.55 0.64
CA PHE A 335 -10.19 12.62 -0.20
C PHE A 335 -11.00 11.67 0.69
N ASN A 336 -11.90 12.21 1.51
CA ASN A 336 -12.92 11.42 2.20
C ASN A 336 -14.10 11.11 1.27
N GLY A 337 -13.81 10.89 -0.01
CA GLY A 337 -14.76 10.37 -0.97
C GLY A 337 -15.18 9.00 -0.47
N GLY A 338 -16.44 8.89 -0.05
CA GLY A 338 -16.93 7.65 0.53
C GLY A 338 -16.74 6.53 -0.47
N SER A 339 -15.81 5.60 -0.19
CA SER A 339 -15.65 4.40 -1.00
C SER A 339 -16.99 3.69 -1.14
N SER A 340 -17.26 2.96 -2.20
CA SER A 340 -18.50 2.23 -2.40
C SER A 340 -18.22 0.89 -3.06
N GLY A 341 -19.12 -0.07 -2.87
CA GLY A 341 -18.85 -1.46 -3.27
C GLY A 341 -17.97 -2.20 -2.26
N VAL A 342 -17.10 -3.07 -2.77
CA VAL A 342 -16.40 -4.07 -1.95
C VAL A 342 -15.41 -3.42 -0.98
N ASN A 343 -14.72 -2.36 -1.40
CA ASN A 343 -13.75 -1.66 -0.55
C ASN A 343 -14.40 -1.03 0.69
N ARG A 344 -15.60 -0.44 0.57
CA ARG A 344 -16.37 0.04 1.72
C ARG A 344 -16.78 -1.10 2.63
N LEU A 345 -17.34 -2.17 2.07
CA LEU A 345 -17.81 -3.32 2.85
C LEU A 345 -16.66 -3.91 3.69
N VAL A 346 -15.48 -4.05 3.10
CA VAL A 346 -14.27 -4.50 3.79
C VAL A 346 -13.85 -3.50 4.87
N SER A 347 -13.90 -2.20 4.58
CA SER A 347 -13.57 -1.15 5.57
C SER A 347 -14.50 -1.19 6.77
N SER A 348 -15.81 -1.34 6.55
CA SER A 348 -16.80 -1.52 7.62
C SER A 348 -16.57 -2.81 8.40
N PHE A 349 -16.26 -3.91 7.71
CA PHE A 349 -15.96 -5.19 8.36
C PHE A 349 -14.73 -5.10 9.27
N ILE A 350 -13.63 -4.49 8.82
CA ILE A 350 -12.42 -4.35 9.63
C ILE A 350 -12.63 -3.37 10.79
N ALA A 351 -13.40 -2.30 10.58
CA ALA A 351 -13.79 -1.40 11.67
C ALA A 351 -14.52 -2.16 12.80
N LEU A 352 -15.46 -3.05 12.45
CA LEU A 352 -16.15 -3.92 13.41
C LEU A 352 -15.20 -4.90 14.09
N LEU A 353 -14.30 -5.54 13.33
CA LEU A 353 -13.32 -6.46 13.92
C LEU A 353 -12.43 -5.77 14.95
N ARG A 354 -12.01 -4.53 14.66
CA ARG A 354 -11.18 -3.72 15.55
C ARG A 354 -11.92 -3.34 16.82
N GLU A 355 -13.20 -2.99 16.74
CA GLU A 355 -14.04 -2.69 17.92
C GLU A 355 -14.15 -3.88 18.86
N GLU A 356 -14.29 -5.08 18.31
CA GLU A 356 -14.34 -6.32 19.11
C GLU A 356 -12.97 -6.68 19.69
N ASN A 357 -11.91 -6.61 18.88
CA ASN A 357 -10.54 -6.85 19.34
C ASN A 357 -9.51 -6.14 18.44
N PRO A 358 -8.80 -5.11 18.94
CA PRO A 358 -7.79 -4.38 18.17
C PRO A 358 -6.65 -5.24 17.61
N ALA A 359 -6.36 -6.40 18.22
CA ALA A 359 -5.29 -7.29 17.76
C ALA A 359 -5.61 -8.00 16.42
N ARG A 360 -6.89 -8.02 16.00
CA ARG A 360 -7.32 -8.75 14.79
C ARG A 360 -6.73 -8.18 13.51
N GLU A 361 -6.50 -6.87 13.42
CA GLU A 361 -5.81 -6.29 12.26
C GLU A 361 -4.41 -6.88 12.10
N CYS A 362 -3.65 -6.99 13.20
CA CYS A 362 -2.34 -7.64 13.19
C CYS A 362 -2.41 -9.12 12.83
N THR A 363 -3.42 -9.86 13.31
CA THR A 363 -3.60 -11.28 12.97
C THR A 363 -3.85 -11.47 11.48
N ILE A 364 -4.67 -10.61 10.85
CA ILE A 364 -4.91 -10.63 9.40
C ILE A 364 -3.60 -10.44 8.63
N VAL A 365 -2.82 -9.41 8.99
CA VAL A 365 -1.53 -9.13 8.34
C VAL A 365 -0.55 -10.30 8.52
N ARG A 366 -0.37 -10.80 9.74
CA ARG A 366 0.53 -11.96 10.02
C ARG A 366 0.09 -13.24 9.31
N THR A 367 -1.21 -13.45 9.11
CA THR A 367 -1.71 -14.60 8.37
C THR A 367 -1.36 -14.47 6.89
N ALA A 368 -1.51 -13.29 6.31
CA ALA A 368 -1.12 -13.03 4.93
C ALA A 368 0.41 -13.10 4.72
N GLU A 369 1.20 -12.73 5.72
CA GLU A 369 2.67 -12.85 5.71
C GLU A 369 3.17 -14.30 5.63
N LYS A 370 2.34 -15.29 5.97
CA LYS A 370 2.68 -16.72 5.78
C LYS A 370 2.76 -17.11 4.30
N LEU A 371 2.23 -16.29 3.40
CA LEU A 371 2.32 -16.51 1.96
C LEU A 371 3.74 -16.25 1.46
N ILE A 372 4.17 -17.04 0.47
CA ILE A 372 5.52 -16.96 -0.08
C ILE A 372 5.66 -15.64 -0.87
N PRO A 373 6.61 -14.75 -0.51
CA PRO A 373 6.89 -13.54 -1.26
C PRO A 373 7.44 -13.84 -2.65
N PHE A 374 7.22 -12.95 -3.60
CA PHE A 374 7.86 -13.03 -4.91
C PHE A 374 9.32 -12.58 -4.85
N HIS A 375 10.08 -12.91 -5.90
CA HIS A 375 11.52 -12.63 -5.94
C HIS A 375 11.83 -11.12 -5.86
N PHE A 376 11.02 -10.29 -6.51
CA PHE A 376 11.12 -8.82 -6.51
C PHE A 376 10.73 -8.16 -5.18
N ASN A 377 10.23 -8.92 -4.20
CA ASN A 377 9.91 -8.37 -2.88
C ASN A 377 11.13 -8.23 -1.96
N LYS A 378 12.33 -8.34 -2.53
CA LYS A 378 13.61 -8.11 -1.87
C LYS A 378 14.45 -7.23 -2.79
N LEU A 379 15.20 -6.31 -2.21
CA LEU A 379 16.27 -5.63 -2.95
C LEU A 379 17.37 -6.66 -3.20
N LEU A 380 17.80 -6.81 -4.44
CA LEU A 380 18.96 -7.65 -4.79
C LEU A 380 20.22 -6.97 -4.25
N GLU A 381 21.05 -7.73 -3.55
CA GLU A 381 22.39 -7.29 -3.17
C GLU A 381 23.25 -7.38 -4.44
N THR A 382 23.59 -6.24 -5.05
CA THR A 382 24.66 -6.19 -6.04
C THR A 382 25.97 -6.47 -5.32
N ASP A 383 26.60 -7.61 -5.62
CA ASP A 383 27.92 -8.02 -5.09
C ASP A 383 29.07 -7.07 -5.48
N ASP A 384 28.81 -6.04 -6.29
CA ASP A 384 29.80 -5.07 -6.76
C ASP A 384 29.80 -3.79 -5.93
N SER A 385 30.42 -3.84 -4.76
CA SER A 385 31.34 -2.78 -4.29
C SER A 385 31.90 -3.18 -2.93
N ASP A 386 33.18 -3.51 -2.94
CA ASP A 386 34.01 -3.68 -1.77
C ASP A 386 34.28 -2.29 -1.15
N ASP A 387 33.26 -1.65 -0.58
CA ASP A 387 33.45 -0.52 0.32
C ASP A 387 32.27 -0.31 1.28
N PHE A 388 32.57 0.02 2.54
CA PHE A 388 31.69 0.16 3.72
C PHE A 388 31.38 -1.13 4.54
N MET A 389 32.41 -1.54 5.28
CA MET A 389 32.48 -2.58 6.31
C MET A 389 31.66 -2.35 7.61
N THR A 390 30.42 -1.83 7.59
CA THR A 390 29.64 -1.64 8.84
C THR A 390 28.25 -2.27 8.89
N SER A 391 27.73 -2.88 7.81
CA SER A 391 26.42 -3.56 7.82
C SER A 391 26.47 -5.08 8.06
N ARG A 392 27.66 -5.69 8.06
CA ARG A 392 27.84 -7.17 8.07
C ARG A 392 27.58 -7.87 9.41
N TRP A 393 27.38 -7.17 10.53
CA TRP A 393 27.48 -7.78 11.86
C TRP A 393 26.16 -8.25 12.53
N HIS A 394 24.97 -8.05 11.95
CA HIS A 394 23.72 -8.50 12.60
C HIS A 394 22.63 -9.06 11.64
N ARG A 395 23.00 -9.82 10.60
CA ARG A 395 22.02 -10.67 9.90
C ARG A 395 22.38 -12.14 10.08
N LYS A 396 21.60 -12.82 10.95
CA LYS A 396 21.56 -14.30 11.01
C LYS A 396 21.27 -14.80 9.60
N ARG A 397 22.24 -15.51 9.02
CA ARG A 397 22.14 -16.18 7.72
C ARG A 397 20.87 -17.02 7.68
N MET A 398 19.87 -16.59 6.93
CA MET A 398 18.87 -17.50 6.39
C MET A 398 19.43 -18.04 5.08
N ASN A 399 19.64 -19.35 5.05
CA ASN A 399 20.24 -20.08 3.94
C ASN A 399 19.46 -19.82 2.63
N LEU A 400 20.03 -19.03 1.72
CA LEU A 400 19.58 -18.93 0.34
C LEU A 400 20.31 -20.02 -0.47
N ARG A 401 19.53 -20.86 -1.16
CA ARG A 401 20.08 -21.76 -2.18
C ARG A 401 20.41 -20.94 -3.44
N PRO A 402 21.46 -21.30 -4.21
CA PRO A 402 21.90 -20.52 -5.36
C PRO A 402 20.99 -20.67 -6.59
N ARG A 403 20.69 -19.51 -7.21
CA ARG A 403 20.52 -19.23 -8.65
C ARG A 403 19.73 -20.27 -9.47
N GLU A 404 18.41 -20.14 -9.48
CA GLU A 404 17.57 -20.49 -10.63
C GLU A 404 17.31 -19.19 -11.41
N SER A 405 17.45 -19.25 -12.74
CA SER A 405 17.18 -18.16 -13.69
C SER A 405 15.91 -17.39 -13.31
N ILE A 406 16.01 -16.07 -13.19
CA ILE A 406 14.91 -15.16 -12.85
C ILE A 406 13.82 -15.36 -13.90
N ALA A 407 12.78 -16.13 -13.57
CA ALA A 407 11.62 -16.23 -14.44
C ALA A 407 10.94 -14.87 -14.44
N SER A 408 10.97 -14.17 -15.58
CA SER A 408 10.19 -12.95 -15.80
C SER A 408 8.73 -13.26 -15.47
N GLU A 409 8.27 -12.77 -14.33
CA GLU A 409 6.88 -12.98 -13.92
C GLU A 409 5.99 -12.12 -14.82
N PHE A 410 4.98 -12.74 -15.42
CA PHE A 410 4.01 -12.02 -16.24
C PHE A 410 3.18 -11.12 -15.33
N LEU A 411 3.13 -9.83 -15.64
CA LEU A 411 2.38 -8.85 -14.86
C LEU A 411 1.08 -8.49 -15.59
N CYS A 412 0.03 -8.26 -14.81
CA CYS A 412 -1.20 -7.70 -15.33
C CYS A 412 -0.93 -6.33 -15.92
N ALA A 413 -1.36 -6.10 -17.15
CA ALA A 413 -1.16 -4.84 -17.83
C ALA A 413 -1.82 -3.62 -17.16
N ILE A 414 -2.91 -3.82 -16.43
CA ILE A 414 -3.67 -2.73 -15.79
C ILE A 414 -3.18 -2.44 -14.36
N CYS A 415 -2.98 -3.48 -13.55
CA CYS A 415 -2.69 -3.34 -12.13
C CYS A 415 -1.31 -3.83 -11.69
N SER A 416 -0.46 -4.26 -12.64
CA SER A 416 0.87 -4.82 -12.39
C SER A 416 0.91 -5.97 -11.38
N SER A 417 -0.21 -6.65 -11.18
CA SER A 417 -0.29 -7.85 -10.34
C SER A 417 0.33 -9.05 -11.06
N PRO A 418 1.18 -9.86 -10.40
CA PRO A 418 1.72 -11.06 -11.02
C PRO A 418 0.59 -12.02 -11.41
N LEU A 419 0.73 -12.59 -12.59
CA LEU A 419 -0.18 -13.56 -13.20
C LEU A 419 0.38 -14.97 -13.00
N ASN A 420 -0.52 -15.90 -12.70
CA ASN A 420 -0.15 -17.29 -12.53
C ASN A 420 0.28 -17.91 -13.87
N LYS A 421 1.44 -18.58 -13.90
CA LYS A 421 2.02 -19.19 -15.12
C LYS A 421 1.04 -20.11 -15.85
N SER A 422 0.28 -20.94 -15.14
CA SER A 422 -0.71 -21.85 -15.76
C SER A 422 -1.85 -21.11 -16.46
N ASP A 423 -2.25 -19.95 -15.91
CA ASP A 423 -3.29 -19.12 -16.50
C ASP A 423 -2.74 -18.45 -17.76
N VAL A 424 -1.49 -17.96 -17.71
CA VAL A 424 -0.80 -17.33 -18.83
C VAL A 424 -0.51 -18.32 -19.96
N GLU A 425 -0.05 -19.53 -19.67
CA GLU A 425 0.27 -20.56 -20.68
C GLU A 425 -0.97 -21.02 -21.46
N SER A 426 -2.12 -21.14 -20.77
CA SER A 426 -3.40 -21.42 -21.43
C SER A 426 -3.81 -20.27 -22.37
N LEU A 427 -3.47 -19.02 -22.02
CA LEU A 427 -3.74 -17.82 -22.81
C LEU A 427 -2.73 -17.63 -23.96
N ARG A 428 -1.48 -18.08 -23.81
CA ARG A 428 -0.43 -17.99 -24.84
C ARG A 428 -0.79 -18.75 -26.12
N HIS A 429 -1.44 -19.91 -26.00
CA HIS A 429 -1.89 -20.68 -27.16
C HIS A 429 -3.00 -19.95 -27.95
N GLU A 430 -3.78 -19.08 -27.31
CA GLU A 430 -4.76 -18.24 -27.99
C GLU A 430 -4.17 -16.92 -28.53
N LEU A 431 -3.15 -16.36 -27.85
CA LEU A 431 -2.46 -15.13 -28.27
C LEU A 431 -1.79 -15.26 -29.64
N HIS A 432 -1.27 -16.45 -29.97
CA HIS A 432 -0.60 -16.73 -31.24
C HIS A 432 -1.56 -16.76 -32.45
N CYS A 433 -2.87 -16.83 -32.22
CA CYS A 433 -3.89 -16.92 -33.28
C CYS A 433 -4.71 -15.64 -33.47
N ARG A 434 -4.52 -14.59 -32.65
CA ARG A 434 -5.38 -13.40 -32.63
C ARG A 434 -4.66 -12.13 -33.11
N THR A 435 -5.33 -11.38 -33.98
CA THR A 435 -4.78 -10.22 -34.70
C THR A 435 -5.13 -8.86 -34.08
N SER A 436 -6.19 -8.77 -33.26
CA SER A 436 -6.68 -7.47 -32.76
C SER A 436 -6.03 -7.04 -31.44
N MET A 437 -5.82 -5.73 -31.27
CA MET A 437 -5.23 -5.15 -30.05
C MET A 437 -6.14 -5.30 -28.82
N SER A 438 -7.46 -5.32 -29.02
CA SER A 438 -8.48 -5.47 -27.98
C SER A 438 -8.43 -6.84 -27.31
N GLU A 439 -8.35 -7.92 -28.10
CA GLU A 439 -8.30 -9.29 -27.58
C GLU A 439 -7.01 -9.55 -26.79
N ARG A 440 -5.89 -8.92 -27.18
CA ARG A 440 -4.63 -9.00 -26.41
C ARG A 440 -4.73 -8.32 -25.05
N CYS A 441 -5.54 -7.26 -24.92
CA CYS A 441 -5.76 -6.58 -23.65
C CYS A 441 -6.48 -7.50 -22.64
N GLU A 442 -7.49 -8.24 -23.09
CA GLU A 442 -8.17 -9.22 -22.24
C GLU A 442 -7.22 -10.31 -21.74
N LEU A 443 -6.37 -10.84 -22.62
CA LEU A 443 -5.44 -11.94 -22.30
C LEU A 443 -4.26 -11.52 -21.41
N THR A 444 -3.89 -10.23 -21.37
CA THR A 444 -2.78 -9.69 -20.56
C THR A 444 -3.22 -9.13 -19.20
N CYS A 445 -4.52 -9.16 -18.91
CA CYS A 445 -5.09 -8.68 -17.65
C CYS A 445 -5.39 -9.82 -16.68
N CYS A 446 -5.24 -9.57 -15.37
CA CYS A 446 -5.68 -10.52 -14.35
C CYS A 446 -7.21 -10.63 -14.33
N ARG A 447 -7.75 -11.74 -13.80
CA ARG A 447 -9.20 -11.99 -13.72
C ARG A 447 -9.97 -10.88 -13.00
N SER A 448 -9.37 -10.25 -11.98
CA SER A 448 -9.99 -9.12 -11.28
C SER A 448 -10.12 -7.90 -12.18
N CYS A 449 -9.07 -7.52 -12.93
CA CYS A 449 -9.15 -6.42 -13.90
C CYS A 449 -10.07 -6.73 -15.07
N GLN A 450 -10.08 -7.97 -15.58
CA GLN A 450 -11.02 -8.40 -16.62
C GLN A 450 -12.48 -8.23 -16.17
N PHE A 451 -12.78 -8.55 -14.92
CA PHE A 451 -14.15 -8.49 -14.41
C PHE A 451 -14.58 -7.09 -13.96
N GLN A 452 -13.68 -6.33 -13.35
CA GLN A 452 -14.01 -5.08 -12.65
C GLN A 452 -13.59 -3.82 -13.43
N VAL A 453 -12.52 -3.87 -14.21
CA VAL A 453 -11.96 -2.66 -14.85
C VAL A 453 -12.29 -2.63 -16.35
N LEU A 454 -12.12 -3.74 -17.06
CA LEU A 454 -12.37 -3.77 -18.50
C LEU A 454 -13.88 -3.63 -18.82
N PRO A 455 -14.24 -2.86 -19.85
CA PRO A 455 -15.60 -2.84 -20.39
C PRO A 455 -16.02 -4.22 -20.91
N LYS A 456 -17.32 -4.51 -20.89
CA LYS A 456 -17.88 -5.82 -21.33
C LYS A 456 -18.12 -5.93 -22.83
N GLU A 457 -18.26 -4.79 -23.52
CA GLU A 457 -18.57 -4.73 -24.95
C GLU A 457 -17.29 -4.51 -25.77
N PRO A 458 -17.03 -5.30 -26.84
CA PRO A 458 -15.77 -5.23 -27.59
C PRO A 458 -15.45 -3.85 -28.18
N SER A 459 -16.45 -3.13 -28.72
CA SER A 459 -16.27 -1.76 -29.24
C SER A 459 -15.86 -0.77 -28.15
N SER A 460 -16.37 -0.97 -26.94
CA SER A 460 -16.05 -0.14 -25.76
C SER A 460 -14.65 -0.47 -25.22
N VAL A 461 -14.13 -1.70 -25.43
CA VAL A 461 -12.76 -2.07 -25.07
C VAL A 461 -11.73 -1.38 -25.97
N GLU A 462 -11.97 -1.28 -27.29
CA GLU A 462 -11.09 -0.54 -28.20
C GLU A 462 -11.01 0.95 -27.84
N GLN A 463 -12.17 1.57 -27.57
CA GLN A 463 -12.23 2.95 -27.11
C GLN A 463 -11.50 3.12 -25.77
N PHE A 464 -11.76 2.24 -24.80
CA PHE A 464 -11.09 2.26 -23.50
C PHE A 464 -9.57 2.15 -23.64
N TYR A 465 -9.07 1.26 -24.50
CA TYR A 465 -7.64 1.11 -24.77
C TYR A 465 -7.02 2.39 -25.33
N SER A 466 -7.69 3.07 -26.26
CA SER A 466 -7.20 4.34 -26.81
C SER A 466 -7.07 5.44 -25.73
N LEU A 467 -7.88 5.35 -24.68
CA LEU A 467 -7.88 6.29 -23.56
C LEU A 467 -6.85 5.96 -22.48
N LEU A 468 -6.26 4.75 -22.47
CA LEU A 468 -5.29 4.34 -21.46
C LEU A 468 -4.00 5.21 -21.48
N PRO A 469 -3.40 5.46 -20.31
CA PRO A 469 -2.08 6.06 -20.21
C PRO A 469 -1.00 5.33 -21.02
N GLN A 470 -0.05 6.09 -21.56
CA GLN A 470 1.02 5.52 -22.39
C GLN A 470 1.91 4.53 -21.63
N CYS A 471 2.13 4.72 -20.33
CA CYS A 471 2.89 3.77 -19.51
C CYS A 471 2.24 2.38 -19.49
N ILE A 472 0.92 2.30 -19.36
CA ILE A 472 0.16 1.04 -19.42
C ILE A 472 0.25 0.41 -20.82
N ILE A 473 0.10 1.23 -21.87
CA ILE A 473 0.21 0.77 -23.27
C ILE A 473 1.61 0.22 -23.56
N THR A 474 2.67 0.87 -23.09
CA THR A 474 4.06 0.42 -23.25
C THR A 474 4.30 -0.90 -22.50
N GLN A 475 3.79 -1.04 -21.28
CA GLN A 475 3.88 -2.29 -20.52
C GLN A 475 3.23 -3.46 -21.26
N MET A 476 2.05 -3.23 -21.86
CA MET A 476 1.38 -4.23 -22.70
C MET A 476 2.23 -4.66 -23.91
N LYS A 477 2.91 -3.71 -24.55
CA LYS A 477 3.81 -4.00 -25.68
C LYS A 477 5.05 -4.76 -25.23
N ASN A 478 5.64 -4.41 -24.09
CA ASN A 478 6.84 -5.07 -23.59
C ASN A 478 6.61 -6.54 -23.25
N HIS A 479 5.41 -6.91 -22.77
CA HIS A 479 5.02 -8.32 -22.62
C HIS A 479 4.90 -9.07 -23.95
N THR A 480 4.71 -8.35 -25.06
CA THR A 480 4.64 -8.93 -26.41
C THR A 480 6.04 -9.09 -27.01
N TYR A 481 6.95 -8.13 -26.78
CA TYR A 481 8.30 -8.12 -27.38
C TYR A 481 9.39 -8.80 -26.54
N GLY A 482 9.31 -8.72 -25.20
CA GLY A 482 10.27 -9.38 -24.31
C GLY A 482 10.28 -10.90 -24.48
N ASP A 483 9.13 -11.50 -24.84
CA ASP A 483 9.04 -12.93 -25.18
C ASP A 483 9.76 -13.24 -26.50
N PHE A 484 9.76 -12.34 -27.50
CA PHE A 484 10.49 -12.55 -28.77
C PHE A 484 12.00 -12.43 -28.59
N ASP A 485 12.47 -11.55 -27.72
CA ASP A 485 13.91 -11.40 -27.46
C ASP A 485 14.44 -12.57 -26.61
N ILE A 486 13.68 -13.05 -25.61
CA ILE A 486 14.03 -14.27 -24.85
C ILE A 486 14.02 -15.51 -25.74
N LEU A 487 13.02 -15.66 -26.62
CA LEU A 487 12.99 -16.75 -27.60
C LEU A 487 14.12 -16.61 -28.63
N ARG A 488 14.48 -15.39 -29.05
CA ARG A 488 15.59 -15.14 -29.98
C ARG A 488 16.93 -15.46 -29.34
N GLU A 489 17.19 -15.06 -28.10
CA GLU A 489 18.39 -15.45 -27.35
C GLU A 489 18.47 -16.97 -27.16
N GLN A 490 17.36 -17.64 -26.82
CA GLN A 490 17.32 -19.10 -26.71
C GLN A 490 17.57 -19.81 -28.06
N ILE A 491 17.09 -19.23 -29.16
CA ILE A 491 17.34 -19.74 -30.50
C ILE A 491 18.80 -19.50 -30.90
N GLU A 492 19.36 -18.31 -30.64
CA GLU A 492 20.77 -17.97 -30.92
C GLU A 492 21.74 -18.86 -30.12
N ASP A 493 21.43 -19.18 -28.86
CA ASP A 493 22.20 -20.14 -28.06
C ASP A 493 22.12 -21.58 -28.60
N CYS A 494 21.09 -21.91 -29.38
CA CYS A 494 20.91 -23.22 -30.02
C CYS A 494 21.42 -23.28 -31.46
N LEU A 495 21.83 -22.16 -32.06
CA LEU A 495 22.44 -22.13 -33.37
C LEU A 495 23.92 -22.48 -33.22
N LEU A 496 24.31 -23.64 -33.76
CA LEU A 496 25.71 -23.99 -33.92
C LEU A 496 26.38 -22.91 -34.76
N SER A 497 27.46 -22.32 -34.26
CA SER A 497 28.31 -21.45 -35.07
C SER A 497 28.85 -22.28 -36.24
N ASP A 498 28.42 -21.97 -37.46
CA ASP A 498 28.99 -22.49 -38.71
C ASP A 498 30.40 -21.94 -38.92
N SER A 499 31.31 -22.29 -38.02
CA SER A 499 32.74 -22.15 -38.18
C SER A 499 33.38 -23.43 -37.70
N ASP A 500 33.38 -24.44 -38.57
CA ASP A 500 34.49 -25.36 -38.80
C ASP A 500 34.09 -26.33 -39.92
N ASP A 501 34.09 -25.81 -41.15
CA ASP A 501 34.30 -26.60 -42.37
C ASP A 501 35.08 -25.71 -43.35
N ASP A 502 36.39 -25.59 -43.09
CA ASP A 502 37.43 -25.36 -44.10
C ASP A 502 38.81 -25.42 -43.43
N SER A 503 39.38 -26.63 -43.30
CA SER A 503 40.82 -26.97 -43.37
C SER A 503 41.08 -28.46 -43.19
#